data_AF-A0A966V9P3-F1
#
_entry.id   AF-A0A966V9P3-F1
#
_cell.length_a   1.000
_cell.length_b   1.000
_cell.length_c   1.000
_cell.angle_alpha   90.00
_cell.angle_beta   90.00
_cell.angle_gamma   90.00
#
_symmetry.space_group_name_H-M   'P 1'
#
loop_
_entity.id
_entity.type
_entity.pdbx_description
1 polymer ?
#
loop_
_entity_poly.entity_id
_entity_poly.type
_entity_poly.pdbx_seq_one_letter_code
_entity_poly.pdbx_strand_id
1 'polypeptide(L)'
;MIITTHKKYLILRCAERGYSLDEVMPCVIQVDGDMWTIDTDHANYPRATKILNNIQTEDYGVGTELKKILKMIGITASPTCSCNARAKIMNENGIKWCEENIYTILGWLKEEANKRNLPFSSYLATSLINLAIKKAKKTQNKQNA
;
A
#
# COMPACT_ATOMS: atom_id res chain seq x y z
N MET A 1 25.10 -7.96 4.13
CA MET A 1 26.47 -7.54 3.81
C MET A 1 26.98 -6.82 5.04
N ILE A 2 28.13 -7.24 5.55
CA ILE A 2 28.69 -6.67 6.77
C ILE A 2 29.57 -5.47 6.43
N ILE A 3 29.36 -4.35 7.12
CA ILE A 3 30.18 -3.14 6.97
C ILE A 3 30.64 -2.66 8.35
N THR A 4 31.83 -2.07 8.43
CA THR A 4 32.32 -1.40 9.65
C THR A 4 32.39 0.10 9.38
N THR A 5 31.73 0.90 10.21
CA THR A 5 31.64 2.34 10.02
C THR A 5 31.36 3.07 11.32
N HIS A 6 31.51 4.40 11.31
CA HIS A 6 31.25 5.21 12.50
C HIS A 6 29.75 5.24 12.84
N LYS A 7 29.38 5.05 14.13
CA LYS A 7 27.99 4.94 14.62
C LYS A 7 27.07 6.07 14.16
N LYS A 8 27.61 7.27 14.03
CA LYS A 8 26.93 8.47 13.48
C LYS A 8 26.22 8.20 12.15
N TYR A 9 26.77 7.37 11.26
CA TYR A 9 26.17 7.10 9.96
C TYR A 9 24.93 6.22 10.07
N LEU A 10 24.90 5.27 11.02
CA LEU A 10 23.69 4.51 11.30
C LEU A 10 22.61 5.41 11.91
N ILE A 11 22.98 6.27 12.86
CA ILE A 11 22.07 7.23 13.48
C ILE A 11 21.45 8.17 12.44
N LEU A 12 22.28 8.74 11.57
CA LEU A 12 21.81 9.59 10.46
C LEU A 12 20.84 8.83 9.56
N ARG A 13 21.17 7.59 9.19
CA ARG A 13 20.29 6.74 8.37
C ARG A 13 18.97 6.40 9.06
N CYS A 14 18.97 6.23 10.38
CA CYS A 14 17.75 6.03 11.15
C CYS A 14 16.86 7.28 11.10
N ALA A 15 17.44 8.46 11.33
CA ALA A 15 16.74 9.73 11.25
C ALA A 15 16.14 9.99 9.86
N GLU A 16 16.92 9.74 8.79
CA GLU A 16 16.44 9.86 7.39
C GLU A 16 15.28 8.92 7.06
N ARG A 17 15.18 7.76 7.74
CA ARG A 17 14.27 6.67 7.36
C ARG A 17 13.18 6.38 8.40
N GLY A 18 13.06 7.21 9.43
CA GLY A 18 12.04 7.06 10.47
C GLY A 18 12.20 5.81 11.33
N TYR A 19 13.44 5.44 11.66
CA TYR A 19 13.75 4.37 12.61
C TYR A 19 14.23 4.97 13.93
N SER A 20 13.90 4.32 15.05
CA SER A 20 14.60 4.57 16.30
C SER A 20 15.91 3.79 16.33
N LEU A 21 16.88 4.26 17.11
CA LEU A 21 18.15 3.54 17.25
C LEU A 21 17.93 2.15 17.89
N ASP A 22 17.08 2.07 18.92
CA ASP A 22 16.79 0.81 19.62
C ASP A 22 16.21 -0.26 18.70
N GLU A 23 15.34 0.13 17.77
CA GLU A 23 14.73 -0.78 16.79
C GLU A 23 15.77 -1.44 15.88
N VAL A 24 16.82 -0.69 15.52
CA VAL A 24 17.86 -1.12 14.58
C VAL A 24 19.05 -1.77 15.26
N MET A 25 19.23 -1.61 16.59
CA MET A 25 20.36 -2.19 17.32
C MET A 25 20.62 -3.67 17.03
N PRO A 26 19.61 -4.54 16.77
CA PRO A 26 19.87 -5.92 16.36
C PRO A 26 20.71 -6.11 15.09
N CYS A 27 20.80 -5.11 14.20
CA CYS A 27 21.70 -5.18 13.03
C CYS A 27 23.17 -4.85 13.37
N VAL A 28 23.45 -4.33 14.56
CA VAL A 28 24.80 -4.03 15.03
C VAL A 28 25.37 -5.30 15.66
N ILE A 29 26.33 -5.92 14.99
CA ILE A 29 26.90 -7.21 15.40
C ILE A 29 28.16 -7.05 16.26
N GLN A 30 28.81 -5.89 16.21
CA GLN A 30 29.96 -5.56 17.07
C GLN A 30 30.05 -4.06 17.33
N VAL A 31 30.44 -3.69 18.55
CA VAL A 31 30.64 -2.31 18.99
C VAL A 31 32.08 -2.15 19.48
N ASP A 32 32.82 -1.25 18.85
CA ASP A 32 34.16 -0.82 19.27
C ASP A 32 34.19 0.71 19.38
N GLY A 33 33.78 1.21 20.55
CA GLY A 33 33.59 2.64 20.79
C GLY A 33 32.63 3.27 19.78
N ASP A 34 33.17 4.13 18.92
CA ASP A 34 32.42 4.82 17.87
C ASP A 34 32.41 4.09 16.52
N MET A 35 33.18 3.01 16.37
CA MET A 35 33.22 2.17 15.17
C MET A 35 32.36 0.93 15.38
N TRP A 36 31.29 0.82 14.60
CA TRP A 36 30.32 -0.27 14.71
C TRP A 36 30.37 -1.14 13.46
N THR A 37 30.28 -2.45 13.66
CA THR A 37 30.10 -3.42 12.59
C THR A 37 28.62 -3.75 12.47
N ILE A 38 28.07 -3.54 11.28
CA ILE A 38 26.64 -3.56 11.00
C ILE A 38 26.38 -4.57 9.87
N ASP A 39 25.45 -5.49 10.10
CA ASP A 39 24.91 -6.32 9.02
C ASP A 39 23.76 -5.60 8.30
N THR A 40 24.03 -5.15 7.09
CA THR A 40 23.06 -4.44 6.24
C THR A 40 21.98 -5.35 5.64
N ASP A 41 22.14 -6.68 5.71
CA ASP A 41 21.11 -7.62 5.27
C ASP A 41 20.12 -8.00 6.39
N HIS A 42 20.43 -7.64 7.64
CA HIS A 42 19.58 -7.91 8.79
C HIS A 42 18.15 -7.34 8.61
N ALA A 43 17.15 -8.05 9.12
CA ALA A 43 15.74 -7.67 8.99
C ALA A 43 15.45 -6.25 9.53
N ASN A 44 16.09 -5.91 10.65
CA ASN A 44 15.94 -4.62 11.34
C ASN A 44 16.87 -3.51 10.81
N TYR A 45 17.66 -3.76 9.76
CA TYR A 45 18.48 -2.70 9.18
C TYR A 45 17.56 -1.58 8.63
N PRO A 46 17.87 -0.29 8.86
CA PRO A 46 17.00 0.83 8.47
C PRO A 46 16.96 0.98 6.95
N ARG A 47 16.07 0.25 6.27
CA ARG A 47 15.89 0.28 4.81
C ARG A 47 14.95 1.42 4.41
N ALA A 48 15.15 1.97 3.22
CA ALA A 48 14.30 3.04 2.70
C ALA A 48 12.81 2.64 2.64
N THR A 49 12.53 1.33 2.56
CA THR A 49 11.18 0.78 2.47
C THR A 49 10.31 0.99 3.71
N LYS A 50 10.86 1.25 4.91
CA LYS A 50 9.98 1.50 6.07
C LYS A 50 9.18 2.79 5.94
N ILE A 51 9.73 3.84 5.34
CA ILE A 51 8.94 5.03 5.00
C ILE A 51 7.81 4.64 4.03
N LEU A 52 8.08 3.80 3.03
CA LEU A 52 7.04 3.34 2.10
C LEU A 52 5.98 2.44 2.76
N ASN A 53 6.35 1.70 3.81
CA ASN A 53 5.43 0.83 4.54
C ASN A 53 4.69 1.55 5.69
N ASN A 54 5.22 2.68 6.19
CA ASN A 54 4.66 3.47 7.29
C ASN A 54 3.94 4.75 6.81
N ILE A 55 4.00 5.08 5.52
CA ILE A 55 2.97 5.91 4.89
C ILE A 55 1.70 5.06 4.89
N GLN A 56 0.84 5.41 5.84
CA GLN A 56 -0.27 4.62 6.34
C GLN A 56 -1.16 3.99 5.28
N THR A 57 -1.55 2.77 5.61
CA THR A 57 -2.59 1.91 5.07
C THR A 57 -4.01 2.50 5.13
N GLU A 58 -4.21 3.76 5.54
CA GLU A 58 -5.53 4.39 5.61
C GLU A 58 -6.16 4.62 4.22
N ASP A 59 -5.34 4.72 3.17
CA ASP A 59 -5.83 4.86 1.79
C ASP A 59 -5.66 3.58 0.95
N TYR A 60 -5.48 2.43 1.62
CA TYR A 60 -5.36 1.13 0.97
C TYR A 60 -6.53 0.22 1.32
N GLY A 61 -7.31 -0.15 0.30
CA GLY A 61 -8.43 -1.07 0.45
C GLY A 61 -8.99 -1.52 -0.89
N VAL A 62 -10.29 -1.81 -0.92
CA VAL A 62 -10.99 -2.31 -2.10
C VAL A 62 -10.87 -1.33 -3.28
N GLY A 63 -10.95 -0.02 -3.02
CA GLY A 63 -10.83 0.99 -4.06
C GLY A 63 -9.46 1.04 -4.71
N THR A 64 -8.40 0.82 -3.92
CA THR A 64 -7.03 0.74 -4.42
C THR A 64 -6.82 -0.51 -5.29
N GLU A 65 -7.33 -1.67 -4.88
CA GLU A 65 -7.25 -2.90 -5.69
C GLU A 65 -8.10 -2.80 -6.97
N LEU A 66 -9.28 -2.17 -6.90
CA LEU A 66 -10.13 -1.94 -8.06
C LEU A 66 -9.43 -1.03 -9.08
N LYS A 67 -8.82 0.08 -8.64
CA LYS A 67 -8.03 0.97 -9.52
C LYS A 67 -6.88 0.23 -10.22
N LYS A 68 -6.17 -0.66 -9.52
CA LYS A 68 -5.11 -1.48 -10.12
C LYS A 68 -5.67 -2.39 -11.21
N ILE A 69 -6.81 -3.03 -10.96
CA ILE A 69 -7.46 -3.90 -11.93
C ILE A 69 -7.90 -3.11 -13.17
N LEU A 70 -8.53 -1.95 -12.99
CA LEU A 70 -8.94 -1.07 -14.09
C LEU A 70 -7.73 -0.58 -14.89
N LYS A 71 -6.61 -0.26 -14.22
CA LYS A 71 -5.36 0.14 -14.89
C LYS A 71 -4.82 -0.97 -15.79
N MET A 72 -4.94 -2.24 -15.40
CA MET A 72 -4.46 -3.37 -16.22
C MET A 72 -5.22 -3.49 -17.56
N ILE A 73 -6.46 -3.00 -17.62
CA ILE A 73 -7.28 -2.98 -18.85
C ILE A 73 -7.28 -1.61 -19.54
N GLY A 74 -6.32 -0.73 -19.20
CA GLY A 74 -6.14 0.57 -19.83
C GLY A 74 -7.04 1.70 -19.31
N ILE A 75 -7.84 1.45 -18.26
CA ILE A 75 -8.72 2.46 -17.67
C ILE A 75 -8.00 3.11 -16.49
N THR A 76 -7.59 4.36 -16.67
CA THR A 76 -6.96 5.17 -15.62
C THR A 76 -7.84 6.36 -15.23
N ALA A 77 -7.75 6.74 -13.96
CA ALA A 77 -8.39 7.96 -13.46
C ALA A 77 -7.40 9.12 -13.63
N SER A 78 -7.88 10.25 -14.18
CA SER A 78 -7.14 11.51 -14.09
C SER A 78 -7.09 11.99 -12.62
N PRO A 79 -6.18 12.91 -12.24
CA PRO A 79 -6.11 13.41 -10.87
C PRO A 79 -7.43 13.99 -10.34
N THR A 80 -8.20 14.65 -11.21
CA THR A 80 -9.48 15.31 -10.88
C THR A 80 -10.71 14.40 -11.03
N CYS A 81 -10.52 13.12 -11.34
CA CYS A 81 -11.64 12.22 -11.58
C CYS A 81 -12.36 11.82 -10.29
N SER A 82 -13.71 11.81 -10.33
CA SER A 82 -14.60 11.30 -9.27
C SER A 82 -14.25 9.87 -8.81
N CYS A 83 -13.69 9.04 -9.69
CA CYS A 83 -13.17 7.70 -9.36
C CYS A 83 -12.16 7.73 -8.22
N ASN A 84 -11.42 8.83 -8.05
CA ASN A 84 -10.46 8.95 -6.96
C ASN A 84 -11.14 9.06 -5.61
N ALA A 85 -12.13 9.94 -5.48
CA ALA A 85 -12.93 10.08 -4.28
C ALA A 85 -13.71 8.80 -3.95
N ARG A 86 -14.30 8.15 -4.96
CA ARG A 86 -15.04 6.89 -4.76
C ARG A 86 -14.16 5.74 -4.31
N ALA A 87 -12.93 5.65 -4.82
CA ALA A 87 -11.97 4.67 -4.34
C ALA A 87 -11.57 4.93 -2.88
N LYS A 88 -11.40 6.19 -2.50
CA LYS A 88 -11.15 6.58 -1.11
C LYS A 88 -12.30 6.15 -0.20
N ILE A 89 -13.56 6.41 -0.58
CA ILE A 89 -14.75 5.94 0.15
C ILE A 89 -14.72 4.41 0.33
N MET A 90 -14.39 3.65 -0.71
CA MET A 90 -14.27 2.18 -0.62
C MET A 90 -13.13 1.73 0.31
N ASN A 91 -12.02 2.48 0.34
CA ASN A 91 -10.91 2.19 1.24
C ASN A 91 -11.30 2.47 2.70
N GLU A 92 -11.90 3.64 2.96
CA GLU A 92 -12.31 4.11 4.30
C GLU A 92 -13.41 3.22 4.92
N ASN A 93 -14.41 2.81 4.14
CA ASN A 93 -15.49 1.96 4.66
C ASN A 93 -15.09 0.48 4.79
N GLY A 94 -13.99 0.08 4.16
CA GLY A 94 -13.45 -1.26 4.24
C GLY A 94 -14.24 -2.34 3.48
N ILE A 95 -13.81 -3.58 3.67
CA ILE A 95 -14.22 -4.72 2.84
C ILE A 95 -15.69 -5.08 3.03
N LYS A 96 -16.15 -5.19 4.29
CA LYS A 96 -17.51 -5.61 4.61
C LYS A 96 -18.55 -4.68 3.97
N TRP A 97 -18.32 -3.38 4.07
CA TRP A 97 -19.18 -2.39 3.44
C TRP A 97 -19.23 -2.56 1.92
N CYS A 98 -18.08 -2.83 1.28
CA CYS A 98 -18.04 -3.04 -0.17
C CYS A 98 -18.82 -4.30 -0.61
N GLU A 99 -18.85 -5.35 0.22
CA GLU A 99 -19.66 -6.56 -0.04
C GLU A 99 -21.16 -6.29 0.06
N GLU A 100 -21.57 -5.47 1.02
CA GLU A 100 -22.96 -5.07 1.22
C GLU A 100 -23.42 -4.01 0.20
N ASN A 101 -22.49 -3.22 -0.36
CA ASN A 101 -22.77 -2.07 -1.24
C ASN A 101 -22.31 -2.28 -2.70
N ILE A 102 -22.25 -3.53 -3.17
CA ILE A 102 -21.81 -3.84 -4.56
C ILE A 102 -22.63 -3.05 -5.60
N TYR A 103 -23.95 -2.96 -5.42
CA TYR A 103 -24.82 -2.24 -6.37
C TYR A 103 -24.53 -0.74 -6.43
N THR A 104 -24.18 -0.12 -5.30
CA THR A 104 -23.76 1.29 -5.23
C THR A 104 -22.48 1.49 -6.04
N ILE A 105 -21.48 0.62 -5.83
CA ILE A 105 -20.19 0.67 -6.55
C ILE A 105 -20.40 0.41 -8.05
N LEU A 106 -21.28 -0.53 -8.41
CA LEU A 106 -21.67 -0.77 -9.80
C LEU A 106 -22.30 0.46 -10.45
N GLY A 107 -23.20 1.15 -9.74
CA GLY A 107 -23.81 2.40 -10.19
C GLY A 107 -22.75 3.45 -10.51
N TRP A 108 -21.75 3.58 -9.64
CA TRP A 108 -20.62 4.49 -9.87
C TRP A 108 -19.79 4.12 -11.10
N LEU A 109 -19.48 2.84 -11.30
CA LEU A 109 -18.73 2.37 -12.48
C LEU A 109 -19.53 2.61 -13.77
N LYS A 110 -20.85 2.37 -13.73
CA LYS A 110 -21.74 2.60 -14.87
C LYS A 110 -21.78 4.09 -15.25
N GLU A 111 -21.92 4.97 -14.26
CA GLU A 111 -21.93 6.42 -14.48
C GLU A 111 -20.64 6.90 -15.15
N GLU A 112 -19.47 6.44 -14.66
CA GLU A 112 -18.18 6.85 -15.21
C GLU A 112 -17.89 6.22 -16.57
N ALA A 113 -18.35 4.99 -16.83
CA ALA A 113 -18.30 4.39 -18.16
C ALA A 113 -19.14 5.18 -19.17
N ASN A 114 -20.37 5.57 -18.78
CA ASN A 114 -21.25 6.39 -19.61
C ASN A 114 -20.65 7.75 -19.94
N LYS A 115 -20.09 8.46 -18.95
CA LYS A 115 -19.40 9.76 -19.17
C LYS A 115 -18.25 9.67 -20.15
N ARG A 116 -17.62 8.49 -20.25
CA ARG A 116 -16.46 8.22 -21.11
C ARG A 116 -16.83 7.51 -22.42
N ASN A 117 -18.13 7.31 -22.69
CA ASN A 117 -18.64 6.52 -23.81
C ASN A 117 -18.00 5.12 -23.91
N LEU A 118 -17.72 4.49 -22.77
CA LEU A 118 -17.17 3.15 -22.69
C LEU A 118 -18.29 2.11 -22.60
N PRO A 119 -18.16 0.95 -23.28
CA PRO A 119 -19.11 -0.14 -23.13
C PRO A 119 -19.12 -0.63 -21.69
N PHE A 120 -20.30 -0.71 -21.08
CA PHE A 120 -20.47 -1.16 -19.71
C PHE A 120 -21.25 -2.48 -19.67
N SER A 121 -20.62 -3.51 -19.08
CA SER A 121 -21.28 -4.77 -18.76
C SER A 121 -21.35 -4.92 -17.25
N SER A 122 -22.56 -4.97 -16.70
CA SER A 122 -22.80 -5.14 -15.26
C SER A 122 -22.16 -6.43 -14.74
N TYR A 123 -22.17 -7.51 -15.53
CA TYR A 123 -21.59 -8.79 -15.13
C TYR A 123 -20.06 -8.72 -15.00
N LEU A 124 -19.38 -8.12 -15.98
CA LEU A 124 -17.93 -7.94 -15.93
C LEU A 124 -17.55 -6.99 -14.80
N ALA A 125 -18.24 -5.86 -14.67
CA ALA A 125 -18.00 -4.90 -13.59
C ALA A 125 -18.15 -5.56 -12.20
N THR A 126 -19.19 -6.39 -12.01
CA THR A 126 -19.39 -7.14 -10.76
C THR A 126 -18.24 -8.09 -10.48
N SER A 127 -17.78 -8.80 -11.51
CA SER A 127 -16.65 -9.72 -11.41
C SER A 127 -15.35 -8.98 -11.01
N LEU A 128 -15.12 -7.78 -11.55
CA LEU A 128 -13.96 -6.95 -11.19
C LEU A 128 -14.02 -6.45 -9.74
N ILE A 129 -15.21 -6.04 -9.25
CA ILE A 129 -15.41 -5.64 -7.86
C ILE A 129 -15.13 -6.82 -6.92
N ASN A 130 -15.69 -7.99 -7.20
CA ASN A 130 -15.45 -9.20 -6.41
C ASN A 130 -13.97 -9.60 -6.40
N LEU A 131 -13.28 -9.46 -7.53
CA LEU A 131 -11.84 -9.69 -7.61
C LEU A 131 -11.06 -8.68 -6.75
N ALA A 132 -11.44 -7.40 -6.78
CA ALA A 132 -10.82 -6.36 -5.96
C ALA A 132 -10.99 -6.65 -4.46
N ILE A 133 -12.21 -7.05 -4.05
CA ILE A 133 -12.51 -7.47 -2.67
C ILE A 133 -11.63 -8.67 -2.27
N LYS A 134 -11.54 -9.70 -3.11
CA LYS A 134 -10.71 -10.89 -2.83
C LYS A 134 -9.23 -10.55 -2.67
N LYS A 135 -8.70 -9.64 -3.49
CA LYS A 135 -7.32 -9.15 -3.36
C LYS A 135 -7.12 -8.33 -2.09
N ALA A 136 -8.05 -7.43 -1.77
CA ALA A 136 -7.99 -6.63 -0.55
C ALA A 136 -7.99 -7.51 0.71
N LYS A 137 -8.85 -8.56 0.76
CA LYS A 137 -8.86 -9.54 1.86
C LYS A 137 -7.51 -10.24 2.02
N LYS A 138 -6.91 -10.67 0.91
CA LYS A 138 -5.59 -11.33 0.93
C LYS A 138 -4.50 -10.39 1.44
N THR A 139 -4.50 -9.13 1.04
CA THR A 139 -3.52 -8.15 1.53
C THR A 139 -3.73 -7.82 3.01
N GLN A 140 -4.97 -7.64 3.48
CA GLN A 140 -5.25 -7.44 4.91
C GLN A 140 -4.79 -8.63 5.75
N ASN A 141 -5.07 -9.86 5.32
CA ASN A 141 -4.62 -11.06 6.03
C ASN A 141 -3.09 -11.19 6.08
N LYS A 142 -2.36 -10.68 5.07
CA LYS A 142 -0.89 -10.65 5.06
C LYS A 142 -0.31 -9.56 5.96
N GLN A 143 -1.06 -8.48 6.21
CA GLN A 143 -0.65 -7.42 7.15
C GLN A 143 -0.89 -7.82 8.60
N ASN A 144 -1.84 -8.73 8.85
CA ASN A 144 -2.21 -9.23 10.18
C ASN A 144 -1.50 -10.54 10.58
N ALA A 145 -0.61 -11.07 9.73
CA ALA A 145 0.11 -12.34 9.93
C ALA A 145 1.62 -12.08 10.00
#